data_AF-A0A536JJF3-F1
#
_entry.id   AF-A0A536JJF3-F1
#
_cell.length_a   1.000
_cell.length_b   1.000
_cell.length_c   1.000
_cell.angle_alpha   90.00
_cell.angle_beta   90.00
_cell.angle_gamma   90.00
#
_symmetry.space_group_name_H-M   'P 1'
#
loop_
_entity.id
_entity.type
_entity.pdbx_description
1 polymer ?
#
loop_
_entity_poly.entity_id
_entity_poly.type
_entity_poly.pdbx_seq_one_letter_code
_entity_poly.pdbx_strand_id
1 'polypeptide(L)'
;RWSGVSGRGRIGLERVVPWHPGSPRLYELEARLLDPEGKTVDRVQTYLGLRAVETRDGRFWLNGEPFVQRLVLDQGYFPGGLLTAPDDDSLRRDIELAKSLGFNGARKHQKVEDPRWLYWADRLGFLVWDEMPSFQAYSPRAEERLAAEWADV
;
A
#
# COMPACT_ATOMS: atom_id res chain seq x y z
N ARG A 1 14.00 -14.83 -14.65
CA ARG A 1 15.47 -14.63 -14.48
C ARG A 1 15.74 -13.13 -14.39
N TRP A 2 16.67 -12.70 -13.54
CA TRP A 2 17.09 -11.28 -13.47
C TRP A 2 17.99 -10.93 -14.66
N SER A 3 17.80 -9.73 -15.20
CA SER A 3 18.67 -9.11 -16.21
C SER A 3 18.79 -7.63 -15.91
N GLY A 4 19.99 -7.07 -15.83
CA GLY A 4 20.18 -5.66 -15.47
C GLY A 4 21.63 -5.25 -15.31
N VAL A 5 21.81 -4.05 -14.78
CA VAL A 5 23.09 -3.47 -14.34
C VAL A 5 23.04 -3.26 -12.83
N SER A 6 24.16 -2.88 -12.22
CA SER A 6 24.18 -2.51 -10.80
C SER A 6 23.15 -1.42 -10.51
N GLY A 7 22.30 -1.63 -9.50
CA GLY A 7 21.24 -0.70 -9.09
C GLY A 7 19.96 -0.74 -9.94
N ARG A 8 19.91 -1.43 -11.09
CA ARG A 8 18.68 -1.52 -11.91
C ARG A 8 18.60 -2.81 -12.71
N GLY A 9 17.49 -3.53 -12.58
CA GLY A 9 17.24 -4.70 -13.41
C GLY A 9 15.77 -4.99 -13.63
N ARG A 10 15.53 -6.11 -14.30
CA ARG A 10 14.22 -6.63 -14.66
C ARG A 10 14.17 -8.11 -14.34
N ILE A 11 13.03 -8.57 -13.86
CA ILE A 11 12.74 -9.98 -13.66
C ILE A 11 11.53 -10.32 -14.52
N GLY A 12 11.73 -11.16 -15.54
CA GLY A 12 10.63 -11.74 -16.30
C GLY A 12 9.92 -12.83 -15.49
N LEU A 13 8.60 -12.75 -15.43
CA LEU A 13 7.72 -13.79 -14.90
C LEU A 13 7.05 -14.51 -16.06
N GLU A 14 7.08 -15.84 -16.09
CA GLU A 14 6.43 -16.64 -17.15
C GLU A 14 4.91 -16.58 -17.05
N ARG A 15 4.39 -16.46 -15.83
CA ARG A 15 2.97 -16.29 -15.55
C ARG A 15 2.76 -15.28 -14.44
N VAL A 16 1.79 -14.40 -14.64
CA VAL A 16 1.35 -13.42 -13.64
C VAL A 16 0.01 -13.87 -13.07
N VAL A 17 -0.10 -13.88 -11.75
CA VAL A 17 -1.36 -13.99 -11.01
C VAL A 17 -1.58 -12.63 -10.36
N PRO A 18 -2.56 -11.85 -10.84
CA PRO A 18 -2.72 -10.50 -10.36
C PRO A 18 -3.24 -10.47 -8.92
N TRP A 19 -2.83 -9.45 -8.18
CA TRP A 19 -3.45 -9.07 -6.93
C TRP A 19 -4.87 -8.57 -7.20
N HIS A 20 -5.82 -8.99 -6.36
CA HIS A 20 -7.20 -8.57 -6.41
C HIS A 20 -7.80 -8.58 -4.99
N PRO A 21 -8.73 -7.68 -4.61
CA PRO A 21 -9.32 -7.67 -3.26
C PRO A 21 -9.97 -9.00 -2.81
N GLY A 22 -10.49 -9.78 -3.77
CA GLY A 22 -11.02 -11.13 -3.52
C GLY A 22 -9.98 -12.26 -3.59
N SER A 23 -8.77 -11.98 -4.07
CA SER A 23 -7.66 -12.93 -4.19
C SER A 23 -6.33 -12.18 -4.11
N PRO A 24 -5.91 -11.74 -2.91
CA PRO A 24 -4.76 -10.84 -2.73
C PRO A 24 -3.42 -11.57 -2.90
N ARG A 25 -3.05 -11.88 -4.13
CA ARG A 25 -1.78 -12.56 -4.43
C ARG A 25 -0.62 -11.58 -4.34
N LEU A 26 0.36 -11.95 -3.51
CA LEU A 26 1.60 -11.22 -3.31
C LEU A 26 2.78 -12.13 -3.68
N TYR A 27 3.80 -11.52 -4.27
CA TYR A 27 5.07 -12.13 -4.58
C TYR A 27 6.09 -11.66 -3.57
N GLU A 28 6.86 -12.58 -2.99
CA GLU A 28 7.99 -12.23 -2.15
C GLU A 28 9.20 -11.87 -3.04
N LEU A 29 9.88 -10.78 -2.70
CA LEU A 29 11.06 -10.27 -3.38
C LEU A 29 12.21 -10.17 -2.38
N GLU A 30 13.34 -10.75 -2.75
CA GLU A 30 14.58 -10.63 -1.99
C GLU A 30 15.67 -10.06 -2.87
N ALA A 31 16.33 -9.02 -2.37
CA ALA A 31 17.53 -8.45 -2.95
C ALA A 31 18.72 -8.73 -2.02
N ARG A 32 19.81 -9.27 -2.58
CA ARG A 32 21.05 -9.53 -1.86
C ARG A 32 22.19 -8.73 -2.48
N LEU A 33 22.97 -8.06 -1.64
CA LEU A 33 24.24 -7.48 -2.03
C LEU A 33 25.32 -8.54 -1.82
N LEU A 34 26.10 -8.83 -2.87
CA LEU A 34 27.19 -9.80 -2.84
C LEU A 34 28.54 -9.09 -2.93
N ASP A 35 29.54 -9.58 -2.19
CA ASP A 35 30.93 -9.17 -2.35
C ASP A 35 31.57 -9.81 -3.60
N PRO A 36 32.81 -9.42 -3.99
CA PRO A 36 33.50 -10.00 -5.15
C PRO A 36 33.71 -11.52 -5.06
N GLU A 37 33.76 -12.08 -3.86
CA GLU A 37 33.90 -13.51 -3.59
C GLU A 37 32.53 -14.25 -3.67
N GLY A 38 31.43 -13.53 -3.89
CA GLY A 38 30.09 -14.07 -4.06
C GLY A 38 29.32 -14.30 -2.76
N LYS A 39 29.84 -13.84 -1.62
CA LYS A 39 29.19 -13.94 -0.31
C LYS A 39 28.21 -12.79 -0.12
N THR A 40 27.06 -13.07 0.49
CA THR A 40 26.08 -12.04 0.84
C THR A 40 26.59 -11.16 1.99
N VAL A 41 26.65 -9.86 1.75
CA VAL A 41 27.05 -8.84 2.74
C VAL A 41 25.88 -8.02 3.25
N ASP A 42 24.79 -7.93 2.48
CA ASP A 42 23.55 -7.29 2.90
C ASP A 42 22.34 -7.93 2.20
N ARG A 43 21.15 -7.81 2.80
CA ARG A 43 19.91 -8.40 2.29
C ARG A 43 18.69 -7.57 2.69
N VAL A 44 17.84 -7.31 1.71
CA VAL A 44 16.50 -6.73 1.90
C VAL A 44 15.44 -7.70 1.38
N GLN A 45 14.35 -7.84 2.14
CA GLN A 45 13.18 -8.62 1.79
C GLN A 45 11.95 -7.70 1.77
N THR A 46 11.09 -7.89 0.79
CA THR A 46 9.81 -7.20 0.65
C THR A 46 8.84 -8.08 -0.14
N TYR A 47 7.63 -7.59 -0.39
CA TYR A 47 6.68 -8.24 -1.28
C TYR A 47 6.09 -7.23 -2.27
N LEU A 48 5.43 -7.73 -3.31
CA LEU A 48 4.69 -6.91 -4.26
C LEU A 48 3.39 -7.59 -4.73
N GLY A 49 2.36 -6.79 -4.95
CA GLY A 49 1.14 -7.18 -5.64
C GLY A 49 1.13 -6.64 -7.08
N LEU A 50 0.94 -7.51 -8.06
CA LEU A 50 0.86 -7.10 -9.47
C LEU A 50 -0.60 -6.83 -9.83
N ARG A 51 -0.95 -5.58 -10.18
CA ARG A 51 -2.30 -5.20 -10.60
C ARG A 51 -2.25 -4.08 -11.63
N ALA A 52 -3.25 -4.04 -12.51
CA ALA A 52 -3.49 -2.92 -13.41
C ALA A 52 -4.70 -2.12 -12.92
N VAL A 53 -4.59 -0.80 -12.88
CA VAL A 53 -5.65 0.11 -12.47
C VAL A 53 -5.82 1.17 -13.53
N GLU A 54 -7.05 1.39 -13.96
CA GLU A 54 -7.38 2.34 -15.03
C GLU A 54 -8.70 3.05 -14.73
N THR A 55 -8.87 4.26 -15.27
CA THR A 55 -10.18 4.91 -15.38
C THR A 55 -10.56 5.00 -16.85
N ARG A 56 -11.74 4.50 -17.19
CA ARG A 56 -12.24 4.48 -18.57
C ARG A 56 -13.75 4.63 -18.58
N ASP A 57 -14.25 5.56 -19.37
CA ASP A 57 -15.68 5.88 -19.54
C ASP A 57 -16.41 6.14 -18.21
N GLY A 58 -15.77 6.91 -17.32
CA GLY A 58 -16.33 7.25 -15.99
C GLY A 58 -16.38 6.09 -15.00
N ARG A 59 -15.70 4.96 -15.28
CA ARG A 59 -15.62 3.79 -14.40
C ARG A 59 -14.19 3.54 -13.95
N PHE A 60 -14.06 2.98 -12.76
CA PHE A 60 -12.81 2.39 -12.28
C PHE A 60 -12.68 0.96 -12.83
N TRP A 61 -11.50 0.62 -13.32
CA TRP A 61 -11.16 -0.69 -13.85
C TRP A 61 -10.00 -1.27 -13.07
N LEU A 62 -10.13 -2.54 -12.70
CA LEU A 62 -9.09 -3.31 -12.01
C LEU A 62 -8.82 -4.57 -12.81
N ASN A 63 -7.56 -4.78 -13.20
CA ASN A 63 -7.11 -5.94 -13.97
C ASN A 63 -7.91 -6.17 -15.28
N GLY A 64 -8.32 -5.08 -15.94
CA GLY A 64 -9.05 -5.13 -17.21
C GLY A 64 -10.56 -5.32 -17.08
N GLU A 65 -11.11 -5.33 -15.87
CA GLU A 65 -12.56 -5.46 -15.62
C GLU A 65 -13.13 -4.25 -14.88
N PRO A 66 -14.38 -3.82 -15.15
CA PRO A 66 -15.02 -2.76 -14.37
C PRO A 66 -15.15 -3.19 -12.91
N PHE A 67 -14.70 -2.35 -11.98
CA PHE A 67 -14.70 -2.66 -10.57
C PHE A 67 -15.34 -1.53 -9.75
N VAL A 68 -16.35 -1.86 -8.95
CA VAL A 68 -17.05 -0.88 -8.11
C VAL A 68 -16.31 -0.75 -6.79
N GLN A 69 -15.82 0.46 -6.51
CA GLN A 69 -15.22 0.81 -5.22
C GLN A 69 -16.34 1.07 -4.20
N ARG A 70 -16.41 0.22 -3.17
CA ARG A 70 -17.26 0.39 -1.99
C ARG A 70 -16.34 0.75 -0.84
N LEU A 71 -15.96 2.03 -0.77
CA LEU A 71 -14.99 2.52 0.21
C LEU A 71 -15.70 3.06 1.44
N VAL A 72 -15.13 2.77 2.61
CA VAL A 72 -15.46 3.48 3.86
C VAL A 72 -14.56 4.72 3.98
N LEU A 73 -15.10 5.81 4.55
CA LEU A 73 -14.27 6.92 4.98
C LEU A 73 -13.65 6.57 6.33
N ASP A 74 -12.33 6.45 6.39
CA ASP A 74 -11.63 5.92 7.54
C ASP A 74 -10.68 6.99 8.11
N GLN A 75 -10.98 7.45 9.33
CA GLN A 75 -10.19 8.43 10.08
C GLN A 75 -8.99 7.80 10.81
N GLY A 76 -8.95 6.47 10.95
CA GLY A 76 -7.93 5.74 11.69
C GLY A 76 -7.99 5.99 13.19
N TYR A 77 -9.18 5.95 13.79
CA TYR A 77 -9.37 6.11 15.23
C TYR A 77 -9.38 4.78 15.98
N PHE A 78 -8.46 4.65 16.93
CA PHE A 78 -8.30 3.49 17.78
C PHE A 78 -8.63 3.84 19.24
N PRO A 79 -9.32 2.96 19.97
CA PRO A 79 -9.60 3.14 21.39
C PRO A 79 -8.31 3.40 22.20
N GLY A 80 -8.34 4.42 23.07
CA GLY A 80 -7.22 4.79 23.95
C GLY A 80 -6.09 5.57 23.28
N GLY A 81 -5.81 5.34 22.00
CA GLY A 81 -4.71 5.98 21.27
C GLY A 81 -5.10 7.02 20.23
N LEU A 82 -6.41 7.19 19.94
CA LEU A 82 -6.92 8.02 18.85
C LEU A 82 -6.24 7.65 17.52
N LEU A 83 -5.26 8.41 17.06
CA LEU A 83 -4.56 8.15 15.79
C LEU A 83 -3.52 7.04 15.87
N THR A 84 -3.25 6.49 17.06
CA THR A 84 -2.26 5.44 17.30
C THR A 84 -2.97 4.14 17.65
N ALA A 85 -2.78 3.11 16.82
CA ALA A 85 -3.26 1.77 17.16
C ALA A 85 -2.51 1.19 18.36
N PRO A 86 -3.20 0.47 19.27
CA PRO A 86 -2.56 -0.09 20.47
C PRO A 86 -1.61 -1.25 20.13
N ASP A 87 -1.90 -2.02 19.09
CA ASP A 87 -1.11 -3.15 18.61
C ASP A 87 -1.33 -3.40 17.11
N ASP A 88 -0.49 -4.25 16.52
CA ASP A 88 -0.56 -4.62 15.10
C ASP A 88 -1.86 -5.34 14.73
N ASP A 89 -2.36 -6.19 15.62
CA ASP A 89 -3.63 -6.88 15.42
C ASP A 89 -4.82 -5.91 15.33
N SER A 90 -4.75 -4.74 15.97
CA SER A 90 -5.79 -3.73 15.87
C SER A 90 -5.84 -3.10 14.48
N LEU A 91 -4.69 -2.92 13.83
CA LEU A 91 -4.63 -2.47 12.43
C LEU A 91 -5.25 -3.51 11.50
N ARG A 92 -4.92 -4.80 11.71
CA ARG A 92 -5.51 -5.91 10.96
C ARG A 92 -7.03 -5.99 11.15
N ARG A 93 -7.49 -5.93 12.40
CA ARG A 93 -8.91 -6.02 12.77
C ARG A 93 -9.74 -4.90 12.18
N ASP A 94 -9.19 -3.69 12.08
CA ASP A 94 -9.85 -2.53 11.47
C ASP A 94 -10.27 -2.81 10.02
N ILE A 95 -9.36 -3.38 9.22
CA ILE A 95 -9.64 -3.81 7.84
C ILE A 95 -10.62 -5.00 7.81
N GLU A 96 -10.45 -6.00 8.67
CA GLU A 96 -11.34 -7.16 8.75
C GLU A 96 -12.79 -6.72 9.06
N LEU A 97 -12.98 -5.76 9.97
CA LEU A 97 -14.28 -5.18 10.29
C LEU A 97 -14.89 -4.47 9.09
N ALA A 98 -14.15 -3.59 8.41
CA ALA A 98 -14.64 -2.94 7.20
C ALA A 98 -15.06 -3.95 6.13
N LYS A 99 -14.26 -5.00 5.91
CA LYS A 99 -14.60 -6.09 4.99
C LYS A 99 -15.86 -6.86 5.41
N SER A 100 -16.02 -7.13 6.71
CA SER A 100 -17.22 -7.81 7.25
C SER A 100 -18.51 -7.01 7.04
N LEU A 101 -18.40 -5.68 6.94
CA LEU A 101 -19.50 -4.77 6.64
C LEU A 101 -19.75 -4.62 5.13
N GLY A 102 -18.97 -5.31 4.28
CA GLY A 102 -19.14 -5.33 2.83
C GLY A 102 -18.33 -4.27 2.06
N PHE A 103 -17.46 -3.52 2.74
CA PHE A 103 -16.53 -2.62 2.08
C PHE A 103 -15.38 -3.40 1.42
N ASN A 104 -14.89 -2.91 0.28
CA ASN A 104 -13.74 -3.49 -0.42
C ASN A 104 -12.52 -2.58 -0.44
N GLY A 105 -12.58 -1.48 0.31
CA GLY A 105 -11.48 -0.59 0.56
C GLY A 105 -11.85 0.53 1.52
N ALA A 106 -10.89 1.42 1.77
CA ALA A 106 -11.09 2.63 2.52
C ALA A 106 -10.43 3.83 1.84
N ARG A 107 -11.01 5.00 2.07
CA ARG A 107 -10.36 6.29 1.87
C ARG A 107 -9.80 6.72 3.22
N LYS A 108 -8.47 6.72 3.35
CA LYS A 108 -7.77 7.20 4.54
C LYS A 108 -7.84 8.72 4.54
N HIS A 109 -8.53 9.27 5.53
CA HIS A 109 -8.92 10.67 5.50
C HIS A 109 -7.78 11.55 6.03
N GLN A 110 -7.17 12.33 5.14
CA GLN A 110 -6.24 13.43 5.48
C GLN A 110 -5.12 13.04 6.46
N LYS A 111 -4.51 11.86 6.27
CA LYS A 111 -3.32 11.42 7.01
C LYS A 111 -2.56 10.39 6.20
N VAL A 112 -1.24 10.39 6.36
CA VAL A 112 -0.42 9.23 6.02
C VAL A 112 -0.73 8.13 7.04
N GLU A 113 -1.12 6.96 6.57
CA GLU A 113 -1.45 5.84 7.46
C GLU A 113 -0.19 5.02 7.86
N ASP A 114 -0.27 4.34 9.00
CA ASP A 114 0.78 3.43 9.47
C ASP A 114 1.11 2.40 8.37
N PRO A 115 2.38 2.25 7.97
CA PRO A 115 2.80 1.26 6.98
C PRO A 115 2.37 -0.17 7.30
N ARG A 116 2.17 -0.50 8.59
CA ARG A 116 1.64 -1.81 9.02
C ARG A 116 0.16 -1.99 8.69
N TRP A 117 -0.64 -0.91 8.69
CA TRP A 117 -2.01 -0.97 8.21
C TRP A 117 -2.05 -1.19 6.70
N LEU A 118 -1.19 -0.49 5.95
CA LEU A 118 -1.04 -0.70 4.49
C LEU A 118 -0.60 -2.14 4.18
N TYR A 119 0.32 -2.68 4.99
CA TYR A 119 0.70 -4.10 4.92
C TYR A 119 -0.49 -5.05 5.06
N TRP A 120 -1.36 -4.80 6.05
CA TRP A 120 -2.57 -5.60 6.22
C TRP A 120 -3.56 -5.40 5.08
N ALA A 121 -3.66 -4.20 4.50
CA ALA A 121 -4.51 -3.95 3.33
C ALA A 121 -4.06 -4.77 2.11
N ASP A 122 -2.75 -4.83 1.87
CA ASP A 122 -2.16 -5.67 0.82
C ASP A 122 -2.47 -7.16 1.05
N ARG A 123 -2.22 -7.64 2.27
CA ARG A 123 -2.37 -9.07 2.63
C ARG A 123 -3.83 -9.52 2.66
N LEU A 124 -4.73 -8.68 3.15
CA LEU A 124 -6.16 -9.00 3.28
C LEU A 124 -6.94 -8.72 1.99
N GLY A 125 -6.37 -7.98 1.02
CA GLY A 125 -7.06 -7.62 -0.21
C GLY A 125 -8.06 -6.50 0.00
N PHE A 126 -7.55 -5.31 0.26
CA PHE A 126 -8.35 -4.12 0.56
C PHE A 126 -7.81 -2.94 -0.24
N LEU A 127 -8.68 -2.23 -0.96
CA LEU A 127 -8.27 -1.05 -1.71
C LEU A 127 -8.00 0.11 -0.76
N VAL A 128 -6.98 0.90 -1.07
CA VAL A 128 -6.62 2.07 -0.29
C VAL A 128 -6.63 3.28 -1.23
N TRP A 129 -7.49 4.23 -0.94
CA TRP A 129 -7.31 5.61 -1.36
C TRP A 129 -6.58 6.31 -0.22
N ASP A 130 -5.27 6.48 -0.40
CA ASP A 130 -4.42 7.15 0.57
C ASP A 130 -4.38 8.67 0.34
N GLU A 131 -4.19 9.44 1.41
CA GLU A 131 -4.20 10.90 1.35
C GLU A 131 -3.10 11.52 2.19
N MET A 132 -2.69 12.73 1.82
CA MET A 132 -1.81 13.52 2.66
C MET A 132 -2.60 14.35 3.67
N PRO A 133 -1.99 14.70 4.82
CA PRO A 133 -2.60 15.63 5.76
C PRO A 133 -2.91 16.96 5.10
N SER A 134 -4.07 17.51 5.44
CA SER A 134 -4.47 18.85 5.02
C SER A 134 -4.39 19.82 6.19
N PHE A 135 -3.91 21.03 5.94
CA PHE A 135 -3.89 22.09 6.94
C PHE A 135 -5.18 22.93 6.89
N GLN A 136 -5.67 23.34 8.06
CA GLN A 136 -6.88 24.17 8.18
C GLN A 136 -6.70 25.56 7.58
N ALA A 137 -5.49 26.13 7.65
CA ALA A 137 -5.16 27.44 7.11
C ALA A 137 -3.79 27.39 6.41
N TYR A 138 -3.71 28.02 5.24
CA TYR A 138 -2.48 28.11 4.48
C TYR A 138 -1.43 28.97 5.21
N SER A 139 -0.19 28.49 5.22
CA SER A 139 1.00 29.28 5.53
C SER A 139 2.19 28.69 4.77
N PRO A 140 3.23 29.49 4.46
CA PRO A 140 4.46 28.97 3.83
C PRO A 140 5.06 27.78 4.59
N ARG A 141 5.05 27.83 5.93
CA ARG A 141 5.53 26.73 6.79
C ARG A 141 4.68 25.46 6.64
N ALA A 142 3.37 25.59 6.47
CA ALA A 142 2.48 24.44 6.31
C ALA A 142 2.70 23.77 4.93
N GLU A 143 2.91 24.57 3.89
CA GLU A 143 3.28 24.09 2.56
C GLU A 143 4.64 23.38 2.58
N GLU A 144 5.67 23.97 3.20
CA GLU A 144 7.00 23.35 3.36
C GLU A 144 6.91 21.99 4.08
N ARG A 145 6.11 21.90 5.14
CA ARG A 145 5.91 20.64 5.87
C ARG A 145 5.20 19.58 5.05
N LEU A 146 4.11 19.97 4.37
CA LEU A 146 3.39 19.05 3.49
C LEU A 146 4.30 18.55 2.37
N ALA A 147 5.11 19.41 1.76
CA ALA A 147 6.05 19.04 0.72
C ALA A 147 7.17 18.12 1.23
N ALA A 148 7.68 18.36 2.45
CA ALA A 148 8.66 17.49 3.09
C ALA A 148 8.06 16.10 3.37
N GLU A 149 6.89 16.02 3.98
CA GLU A 149 6.20 14.75 4.22
C GLU A 149 5.88 14.03 2.92
N TRP A 150 5.42 14.75 1.88
CA TRP A 150 5.13 14.16 0.56
C TRP A 150 6.36 13.49 -0.07
N ALA A 151 7.56 14.04 0.15
CA ALA A 151 8.78 13.48 -0.41
C ALA A 151 9.26 12.20 0.31
N ASP A 152 8.79 11.96 1.53
CA ASP A 152 9.20 10.82 2.35
C ASP A 152 8.32 9.57 2.12
N VAL A 153 7.12 9.72 1.55
CA VAL A 153 6.15 8.63 1.27
C VAL A 153 6.12 8.17 -0.19
#